data_AF-A0A7C7Y2C3-F1
#
_entry.id   AF-A0A7C7Y2C3-F1
#
_cell.length_a   1.000
_cell.length_b   1.000
_cell.length_c   1.000
_cell.angle_alpha   90.00
_cell.angle_beta   90.00
_cell.angle_gamma   90.00
#
_symmetry.space_group_name_H-M   'P 1'
#
loop_
_entity.id
_entity.type
_entity.pdbx_description
1 polymer ?
#
loop_
_entity_poly.entity_id
_entity_poly.type
_entity_poly.pdbx_seq_one_letter_code
_entity_poly.pdbx_strand_id
1 'polypeptide(L)'
;MARRNSTKSKPSSVDPETQKLVRPDGLSVRRRRHDHGWSPRDLVTAIEMASFDASGLRRTLTPNLLKAIEEQSEAIPYDQLLLLADGLGCDPVDLIAEGEFSTRRAARSIN
;
A
#
# COMPACT_ATOMS: atom_id res chain seq x y z
N MET A 1 -4.43 46.15 22.52
CA MET A 1 -5.59 45.50 21.87
C MET A 1 -5.02 44.53 20.83
N ALA A 2 -5.03 43.21 21.10
CA ALA A 2 -5.94 42.21 20.50
C ALA A 2 -5.65 41.96 19.01
N ARG A 3 -5.41 40.75 18.45
CA ARG A 3 -5.53 39.34 18.88
C ARG A 3 -4.70 38.45 17.93
N ARG A 4 -4.30 37.28 18.45
CA ARG A 4 -3.79 36.08 17.76
C ARG A 4 -4.69 35.67 16.59
N ASN A 5 -4.14 35.01 15.57
CA ASN A 5 -4.80 33.81 15.03
C ASN A 5 -3.78 32.79 14.50
N SER A 6 -3.57 31.77 15.33
CA SER A 6 -2.86 30.54 15.02
C SER A 6 -3.80 29.67 14.19
N THR A 7 -3.53 29.50 12.90
CA THR A 7 -4.17 28.45 12.10
C THR A 7 -3.43 27.16 12.37
N LYS A 8 -3.83 26.54 13.49
CA LYS A 8 -3.49 25.16 13.84
C LYS A 8 -4.18 24.25 12.81
N SER A 9 -3.50 23.93 11.72
CA SER A 9 -3.96 22.95 10.74
C SER A 9 -4.23 21.65 11.48
N LYS A 10 -5.51 21.27 11.53
CA LYS A 10 -5.99 20.01 12.09
C LYS A 10 -5.36 18.88 11.25
N PRO A 11 -4.67 17.89 11.84
CA PRO A 11 -4.22 16.74 11.04
C PRO A 11 -5.48 16.08 10.49
N SER A 12 -5.57 16.01 9.17
CA SER A 12 -6.57 15.21 8.44
C SER A 12 -6.59 13.82 9.06
N SER A 13 -7.74 13.39 9.60
CA SER A 13 -7.86 12.06 10.19
C SER A 13 -7.66 11.04 9.07
N VAL A 14 -6.47 10.45 9.01
CA VAL A 14 -6.21 9.28 8.19
C VAL A 14 -7.17 8.20 8.65
N ASP A 15 -7.94 7.65 7.73
CA ASP A 15 -8.95 6.65 8.05
C ASP A 15 -8.28 5.45 8.74
N PRO A 16 -8.74 5.01 9.93
CA PRO A 16 -8.06 3.96 10.68
C PRO A 16 -8.00 2.62 9.93
N GLU A 17 -8.90 2.36 8.98
CA GLU A 17 -8.85 1.15 8.16
C GLU A 17 -7.66 1.19 7.19
N THR A 18 -7.24 2.38 6.75
CA THR A 18 -6.09 2.53 5.84
C THR A 18 -4.74 2.28 6.51
N GLN A 19 -4.68 2.35 7.85
CA GLN A 19 -3.48 2.03 8.64
C GLN A 19 -3.38 0.54 9.01
N LYS A 20 -4.40 -0.27 8.68
CA LYS A 20 -4.35 -1.70 8.94
C LYS A 20 -3.21 -2.32 8.14
N LEU A 21 -2.35 -3.06 8.82
CA LEU A 21 -1.31 -3.85 8.18
C LEU A 21 -1.93 -5.05 7.46
N VAL A 22 -1.47 -5.26 6.23
CA VAL A 22 -1.80 -6.39 5.37
C VAL A 22 -0.51 -6.98 4.83
N ARG A 23 -0.47 -8.31 4.64
CA ARG A 23 0.68 -8.97 4.02
C ARG A 23 0.44 -9.17 2.52
N PRO A 24 1.18 -8.46 1.65
CA PRO A 24 1.14 -8.75 0.22
C PRO A 24 1.82 -10.09 -0.07
N ASP A 25 1.36 -10.78 -1.12
CA ASP A 25 2.10 -11.88 -1.73
C ASP A 25 3.26 -11.32 -2.57
N GLY A 26 4.46 -11.40 -2.01
CA GLY A 26 5.69 -10.94 -2.65
C GLY A 26 5.95 -11.58 -4.03
N LEU A 27 5.49 -12.82 -4.25
CA LEU A 27 5.66 -13.51 -5.53
C LEU A 27 4.77 -12.88 -6.61
N SER A 28 3.52 -12.57 -6.27
CA SER A 28 2.59 -11.91 -7.19
C SER A 28 3.05 -10.51 -7.57
N VAL A 29 3.54 -9.72 -6.60
CA VAL A 29 4.14 -8.40 -6.85
C VAL A 29 5.32 -8.52 -7.81
N ARG A 30 6.26 -9.44 -7.52
CA ARG A 30 7.44 -9.66 -8.34
C ARG A 30 7.09 -10.11 -9.76
N ARG A 31 6.17 -11.06 -9.92
CA ARG A 31 5.74 -11.56 -11.24
C ARG A 31 5.18 -10.43 -12.10
N ARG A 32 4.23 -9.66 -11.58
CA ARG A 32 3.62 -8.54 -12.31
C ARG A 32 4.67 -7.50 -12.71
N ARG A 33 5.57 -7.12 -11.81
CA ARG A 33 6.69 -6.22 -12.15
C ARG A 33 7.54 -6.79 -13.30
N HIS A 34 7.84 -8.08 -13.28
CA HIS A 34 8.59 -8.74 -14.35
C HIS A 34 7.80 -8.85 -15.67
N ASP A 35 6.48 -9.05 -15.63
CA ASP A 35 5.61 -9.09 -16.82
C ASP A 35 5.58 -7.74 -17.54
N HIS A 36 5.71 -6.64 -16.80
CA HIS A 36 5.92 -5.30 -17.37
C HIS A 36 7.36 -5.04 -17.85
N GLY A 37 8.31 -5.95 -17.60
CA GLY A 37 9.73 -5.74 -17.90
C GLY A 37 10.40 -4.70 -17.00
N TRP A 38 9.83 -4.41 -15.83
CA TRP A 38 10.26 -3.31 -14.97
C TRP A 38 11.35 -3.72 -13.97
N SER A 39 12.32 -2.82 -13.77
CA SER A 39 13.18 -2.85 -12.59
C SER A 39 12.42 -2.35 -11.35
N PRO A 40 12.92 -2.58 -10.13
CA PRO A 40 12.32 -2.00 -8.93
C PRO A 40 12.18 -0.47 -8.97
N ARG A 41 13.10 0.25 -9.65
CA ARG A 41 13.01 1.71 -9.79
C ARG A 41 11.92 2.14 -10.76
N ASP A 42 11.66 1.35 -11.79
CA ASP A 42 10.58 1.63 -12.72
C ASP A 42 9.24 1.49 -12.01
N LEU A 43 9.08 0.49 -11.13
CA LEU A 43 7.89 0.35 -10.29
C LEU A 43 7.71 1.54 -9.34
N VAL A 44 8.77 2.02 -8.68
CA VAL A 44 8.70 3.25 -7.83
C VAL A 44 8.20 4.44 -8.65
N THR A 45 8.68 4.58 -9.88
CA THR A 45 8.28 5.66 -10.80
C THR A 45 6.83 5.52 -11.21
N ALA A 46 6.39 4.31 -11.56
CA ALA A 46 5.01 4.02 -11.91
C ALA A 46 4.03 4.34 -10.76
N ILE A 47 4.39 3.98 -9.52
CA ILE A 47 3.61 4.31 -8.33
C ILE A 47 3.51 5.83 -8.14
N GLU A 48 4.63 6.56 -8.28
CA GLU A 48 4.65 8.02 -8.12
C GLU A 48 3.77 8.69 -9.17
N MET A 49 3.84 8.24 -10.43
CA MET A 49 3.01 8.74 -11.53
C MET A 49 1.53 8.44 -11.27
N ALA A 50 1.18 7.21 -10.92
CA ALA A 50 -0.21 6.82 -10.65
C ALA A 50 -0.81 7.63 -9.48
N SER A 51 -0.06 7.81 -8.40
CA SER A 51 -0.50 8.64 -7.27
C SER A 51 -0.71 10.10 -7.67
N PHE A 52 0.19 10.65 -8.48
CA PHE A 52 0.08 12.03 -8.96
C PHE A 52 -1.13 12.20 -9.88
N ASP A 53 -1.36 11.26 -10.79
CA ASP A 53 -2.49 11.30 -11.71
C ASP A 53 -3.84 11.16 -10.97
N ALA A 54 -3.90 10.31 -9.93
CA ALA A 54 -5.12 10.08 -9.16
C ALA A 54 -5.45 11.21 -8.17
N SER A 55 -4.44 11.81 -7.53
CA SER A 55 -4.64 12.70 -6.37
C SER A 55 -4.01 14.08 -6.50
N GLY A 56 -3.18 14.32 -7.51
CA GLY A 56 -2.34 15.51 -7.62
C GLY A 56 -1.15 15.53 -6.65
N LEU A 57 -0.99 14.50 -5.81
CA LEU A 57 0.09 14.38 -4.82
C LEU A 57 1.03 13.23 -5.19
N ARG A 58 2.34 13.51 -5.08
CA ARG A 58 3.38 12.50 -5.27
C ARG A 58 3.54 11.68 -3.99
N ARG A 59 3.03 10.44 -4.02
CA ARG A 59 3.29 9.42 -3.01
C ARG A 59 3.97 8.25 -3.69
N THR A 60 4.87 7.58 -2.97
CA THR A 60 5.59 6.43 -3.52
C THR A 60 6.06 5.49 -2.41
N LEU A 61 6.60 4.34 -2.81
CA LEU A 61 7.27 3.38 -1.95
C LEU A 61 8.78 3.48 -2.17
N THR A 62 9.57 3.15 -1.15
CA THR A 62 11.03 3.10 -1.31
C THR A 62 11.45 1.81 -2.03
N PRO A 63 12.56 1.82 -2.79
CA PRO A 63 13.10 0.60 -3.40
C PRO A 63 13.39 -0.51 -2.37
N ASN A 64 13.82 -0.15 -1.16
CA ASN A 64 14.08 -1.11 -0.08
C ASN A 64 12.80 -1.76 0.43
N LEU A 65 11.72 -0.99 0.54
CA LEU A 65 10.42 -1.51 0.93
C LEU A 65 9.87 -2.46 -0.16
N LEU A 66 9.99 -2.10 -1.44
CA LEU A 66 9.63 -3.01 -2.53
C LEU A 66 10.40 -4.33 -2.45
N LYS A 67 11.70 -4.27 -2.20
CA LYS A 67 12.52 -5.47 -2.00
C LYS A 67 12.04 -6.30 -0.80
N ALA A 68 11.72 -5.66 0.32
CA ALA A 68 11.19 -6.34 1.50
C ALA A 68 9.84 -7.03 1.23
N ILE A 69 8.94 -6.37 0.49
CA ILE A 69 7.68 -6.97 0.04
C ILE A 69 7.95 -8.19 -0.85
N GLU A 70 8.75 -8.04 -1.90
CA GLU A 70 9.01 -9.11 -2.88
C GLU A 70 9.74 -10.32 -2.29
N GLU A 71 10.69 -10.12 -1.39
CA GLU A 71 11.55 -11.19 -0.85
C GLU A 71 11.07 -11.76 0.48
N GLN A 72 10.39 -10.94 1.31
CA GLN A 72 10.08 -11.29 2.70
C GLN A 72 8.58 -11.24 3.01
N SER A 73 7.74 -10.83 2.05
CA SER A 73 6.31 -10.59 2.29
C SER A 73 6.10 -9.65 3.48
N GLU A 74 6.86 -8.54 3.47
CA GLU A 74 6.77 -7.50 4.50
C GLU A 74 5.33 -6.99 4.62
N ALA A 75 4.81 -6.92 5.84
CA ALA A 75 3.48 -6.40 6.08
C ALA A 75 3.50 -4.87 5.93
N ILE A 76 2.56 -4.34 5.14
CA ILE A 76 2.48 -2.91 4.85
C ILE A 76 1.09 -2.37 5.22
N PRO A 77 0.99 -1.08 5.54
CA PRO A 77 -0.30 -0.40 5.62
C PRO A 77 -1.13 -0.59 4.34
N TYR A 78 -2.45 -0.72 4.48
CA TYR A 78 -3.35 -0.89 3.34
C TYR A 78 -3.26 0.28 2.34
N ASP A 79 -3.00 1.51 2.77
CA ASP A 79 -2.77 2.63 1.86
C ASP A 79 -1.53 2.46 0.97
N GLN A 80 -0.48 1.80 1.46
CA GLN A 80 0.70 1.44 0.67
C GLN A 80 0.41 0.31 -0.31
N LEU A 81 -0.47 -0.63 0.07
CA LEU A 81 -0.95 -1.65 -0.86
C LEU A 81 -1.73 -1.03 -2.02
N LEU A 82 -2.57 -0.02 -1.76
CA LEU A 82 -3.29 0.71 -2.81
C LEU A 82 -2.32 1.39 -3.78
N LEU A 83 -1.30 2.08 -3.25
CA LEU A 83 -0.24 2.68 -4.08
C LEU A 83 0.47 1.63 -4.94
N LEU A 84 0.77 0.46 -4.36
CA LEU A 84 1.43 -0.63 -5.08
C LEU A 84 0.53 -1.19 -6.20
N ALA A 85 -0.76 -1.40 -5.91
CA ALA A 85 -1.75 -1.90 -6.85
C ALA A 85 -1.97 -0.93 -8.02
N ASP A 86 -2.09 0.37 -7.72
CA ASP A 86 -2.19 1.44 -8.71
C ASP A 86 -0.96 1.45 -9.63
N GLY A 87 0.25 1.38 -9.05
CA GLY A 87 1.48 1.33 -9.84
C GLY A 87 1.63 0.09 -10.71
N LEU A 88 1.03 -1.05 -10.31
CA LEU A 88 1.00 -2.30 -11.07
C LEU A 88 -0.23 -2.43 -11.99
N GLY A 89 -1.16 -1.47 -11.95
CA GLY A 89 -2.40 -1.52 -12.73
C GLY A 89 -3.28 -2.74 -12.45
N CYS A 90 -3.33 -3.20 -11.20
CA CYS A 90 -4.15 -4.36 -10.79
C CYS A 90 -5.05 -4.04 -9.59
N ASP A 91 -5.98 -4.95 -9.28
CA ASP A 91 -6.79 -4.82 -8.06
C ASP A 91 -5.92 -5.13 -6.82
N PRO A 92 -6.00 -4.36 -5.71
CA PRO A 92 -5.26 -4.66 -4.49
C PRO A 92 -5.53 -6.05 -3.92
N VAL A 93 -6.72 -6.64 -4.15
CA VAL A 93 -7.03 -8.00 -3.70
C VAL A 93 -6.12 -9.05 -4.36
N ASP A 94 -5.68 -8.79 -5.59
CA ASP A 94 -4.80 -9.69 -6.35
C ASP A 94 -3.39 -9.75 -5.78
N LEU A 95 -3.04 -8.83 -4.89
CA LEU A 95 -1.72 -8.72 -4.29
C LEU A 95 -1.68 -9.24 -2.86
N ILE A 96 -2.80 -9.66 -2.27
CA ILE A 96 -2.86 -10.08 -0.87
C ILE A 96 -2.63 -11.59 -0.76
N ALA A 97 -1.78 -12.00 0.18
CA ALA A 97 -1.50 -13.41 0.40
C ALA A 97 -2.74 -14.19 0.86
N GLU A 98 -2.86 -15.44 0.41
CA GLU A 98 -3.94 -16.34 0.83
C GLU A 98 -3.94 -16.47 2.37
N GLY A 99 -5.11 -16.24 3.00
CA GLY A 99 -5.26 -16.33 4.46
C GLY A 99 -5.28 -14.99 5.21
N GLU A 100 -4.82 -13.89 4.61
CA GLU A 100 -4.84 -12.55 5.24
C GLU A 100 -6.25 -12.00 5.49
N PHE A 101 -7.22 -12.40 4.66
CA PHE A 101 -8.64 -12.11 4.90
C PHE A 101 -9.35 -13.18 5.76
N SER A 102 -8.69 -14.30 6.05
CA SER A 102 -9.30 -15.48 6.65
C SER A 102 -9.35 -15.45 8.19
N THR A 103 -8.69 -14.48 8.83
CA THR A 103 -8.57 -14.40 10.30
C THR A 103 -9.81 -13.87 11.06
N ARG A 104 -11.01 -13.87 10.45
CA ARG A 104 -12.29 -13.74 11.18
C ARG A 104 -13.24 -14.93 11.02
N ARG A 105 -12.79 -16.09 10.53
CA ARG A 105 -13.59 -17.33 10.52
C ARG A 105 -12.79 -18.54 10.99
N ALA A 106 -12.28 -18.50 12.23
CA ALA A 106 -11.84 -19.74 12.92
C ALA A 106 -11.83 -19.64 14.46
N ALA A 107 -12.41 -18.60 15.07
CA ALA A 107 -12.42 -18.45 16.54
C ALA A 107 -13.77 -18.75 17.21
N ARG A 108 -14.77 -19.28 16.49
CA ARG A 108 -16.04 -19.77 17.07
C ARG A 108 -16.61 -20.95 16.29
N SER A 109 -16.18 -22.14 16.64
CA SER A 109 -17.01 -23.36 16.62
C SER A 109 -16.47 -24.22 17.78
N ILE A 110 -16.94 -24.03 19.01
CA ILE A 110 -17.93 -24.92 19.65
C ILE A 110 -17.77 -26.37 19.14
N ASN A 111 -16.91 -27.17 19.78
CA ASN A 111 -17.28 -28.24 20.72
C ASN A 111 -16.01 -28.86 21.31
#